data_AF-A0A5T0UG79-F1
#
_entry.id   AF-A0A5T0UG79-F1
#
_cell.length_a   1.000
_cell.length_b   1.000
_cell.length_c   1.000
_cell.angle_alpha   90.00
_cell.angle_beta   90.00
_cell.angle_gamma   90.00
#
_symmetry.space_group_name_H-M   'P 1'
#
loop_
_entity.id
_entity.type
_entity.pdbx_description
1 polymer ?
#
loop_
_entity_poly.entity_id
_entity_poly.type
_entity_poly.pdbx_seq_one_letter_code
_entity_poly.pdbx_strand_id
1 'polypeptide(L)'
;SHITGGGLIENLPRMFGDELQARLDYASWDKPAIFEYLSDLGELEQADCLETFNLGIGLVLAVAPQNVPAVKDLLQQAAEPFYEIGELVKRPENAAKIEIDF
;
A
#
# COMPACT_ATOMS: atom_id res chain seq x y z
N SER A 1 -6.77 4.48 -3.86
CA SER A 1 -7.51 3.27 -3.52
C SER A 1 -7.83 3.27 -2.05
N HIS A 2 -9.09 3.02 -1.66
CA HIS A 2 -9.49 2.83 -0.26
C HIS A 2 -9.25 1.37 0.11
N ILE A 3 -8.43 1.13 1.13
CA ILE A 3 -8.03 -0.22 1.53
C ILE A 3 -9.02 -0.76 2.55
N THR A 4 -9.76 -1.80 2.14
CA THR A 4 -10.86 -2.39 2.91
C THR A 4 -10.68 -3.91 2.98
N GLY A 5 -11.74 -4.71 2.89
CA GLY A 5 -11.62 -6.17 2.74
C GLY A 5 -10.80 -6.52 1.51
N GLY A 6 -9.95 -7.55 1.61
CA GLY A 6 -8.98 -7.90 0.56
C GLY A 6 -7.63 -7.17 0.69
N GLY A 7 -7.47 -6.31 1.70
CA GLY A 7 -6.19 -5.67 2.03
C GLY A 7 -5.57 -4.88 0.87
N LEU A 8 -4.25 -4.71 0.90
CA LEU A 8 -3.53 -4.00 -0.17
C LEU A 8 -3.61 -4.77 -1.49
N ILE A 9 -3.49 -6.10 -1.42
CA ILE A 9 -3.37 -6.98 -2.59
C ILE A 9 -4.59 -6.89 -3.50
N GLU A 10 -5.80 -6.91 -2.93
CA GLU A 10 -6.99 -6.81 -3.76
C GLU A 10 -7.38 -5.39 -4.12
N ASN A 11 -7.17 -4.42 -3.22
CA ASN A 11 -7.70 -3.07 -3.39
C ASN A 11 -6.79 -2.19 -4.26
N LEU A 12 -5.48 -2.31 -4.16
CA LEU A 12 -4.55 -1.43 -4.86
C LEU A 12 -4.62 -1.54 -6.39
N PRO A 13 -4.67 -2.74 -7.02
CA PRO A 13 -4.67 -2.87 -8.48
C PRO A 13 -5.92 -2.34 -9.18
N ARG A 14 -7.00 -2.07 -8.42
CA ARG A 14 -8.27 -1.53 -8.93
C ARG A 14 -8.15 -0.08 -9.40
N MET A 15 -7.08 0.64 -9.01
CA MET A 15 -6.93 2.07 -9.34
C MET A 15 -6.03 2.37 -10.54
N PHE A 16 -5.41 1.37 -11.18
CA PHE A 16 -4.51 1.56 -12.32
C PHE A 16 -4.62 0.46 -13.38
N GLY A 17 -4.20 0.79 -14.61
CA GLY A 17 -4.27 -0.07 -15.78
C GLY A 17 -3.38 -1.32 -15.70
N ASP A 18 -3.61 -2.30 -16.57
CA ASP A 18 -2.86 -3.57 -16.58
C ASP A 18 -1.42 -3.43 -17.09
N GLU A 19 -1.11 -2.31 -17.76
CA GLU A 19 0.23 -1.95 -18.21
C GLU A 19 1.14 -1.42 -17.08
N LEU A 20 0.58 -1.21 -15.89
CA LEU A 20 1.27 -0.69 -14.72
C LEU A 20 1.40 -1.74 -13.61
N GLN A 21 2.47 -1.62 -12.84
CA GLN A 21 2.77 -2.40 -11.65
C GLN A 21 3.04 -1.46 -10.48
N ALA A 22 2.45 -1.73 -9.33
CA ALA A 22 2.82 -1.08 -8.08
C ALA A 22 4.02 -1.80 -7.46
N ARG A 23 5.12 -1.09 -7.26
CA ARG A 23 6.26 -1.55 -6.46
C ARG A 23 6.19 -0.88 -5.10
N LEU A 24 6.06 -1.69 -4.06
CA LEU A 24 5.90 -1.22 -2.69
C LEU A 24 7.11 -1.60 -1.86
N ASP A 25 7.58 -0.66 -1.03
CA ASP A 25 8.53 -0.96 0.03
C ASP A 25 7.74 -1.25 1.30
N TYR A 26 7.70 -2.50 1.73
CA TYR A 26 6.99 -2.90 2.95
C TYR A 26 7.54 -2.14 4.15
N ALA A 27 8.84 -1.87 4.24
CA ALA A 27 9.47 -1.19 5.38
C ALA A 27 9.19 0.32 5.44
N SER A 28 8.56 0.90 4.41
CA SER A 28 8.32 2.35 4.31
C SER A 28 7.26 2.91 5.26
N TRP A 29 6.50 2.06 5.97
CA TRP A 29 5.58 2.47 7.02
C TRP A 29 5.56 1.53 8.22
N ASP A 30 5.21 2.11 9.36
CA ASP A 30 5.02 1.39 10.61
C ASP A 30 3.66 0.69 10.62
N LYS A 31 3.65 -0.62 10.81
CA LYS A 31 2.40 -1.36 11.02
C LYS A 31 1.97 -1.18 12.48
N PRO A 32 0.71 -0.80 12.75
CA PRO A 32 0.19 -0.78 14.11
C PRO A 32 0.33 -2.16 14.79
N ALA A 33 0.79 -2.17 16.04
CA ALA A 33 1.08 -3.39 16.81
C ALA A 33 -0.12 -4.36 16.96
N ILE A 34 -1.35 -3.88 16.77
CA ILE A 34 -2.54 -4.74 16.76
C ILE A 34 -2.48 -5.80 15.64
N PHE A 35 -1.84 -5.50 14.50
CA PHE A 35 -1.76 -6.46 13.39
C PHE A 35 -0.78 -7.59 13.68
N GLU A 36 0.32 -7.31 14.38
CA GLU A 36 1.24 -8.35 14.87
C GLU A 36 0.50 -9.27 15.86
N TYR A 37 -0.19 -8.68 16.84
CA TYR A 37 -1.00 -9.45 17.79
C TYR A 37 -2.07 -10.33 17.11
N LEU A 38 -2.76 -9.81 16.10
CA LEU A 38 -3.77 -10.57 15.35
C LEU A 38 -3.15 -11.68 14.48
N SER A 39 -1.98 -11.40 13.87
CA SER A 39 -1.23 -12.39 13.10
C SER A 39 -0.80 -13.56 13.98
N ASP A 40 -0.23 -13.27 15.15
CA ASP A 40 0.21 -14.27 16.11
C ASP A 40 -0.96 -15.09 16.65
N LEU A 41 -2.07 -14.43 17.01
CA LEU A 41 -3.25 -15.10 17.55
C LEU A 41 -3.91 -16.04 16.53
N GLY A 42 -3.90 -15.65 15.26
CA GLY A 42 -4.48 -16.44 14.17
C GLY A 42 -3.53 -17.42 13.49
N GLU A 43 -2.26 -17.46 13.91
CA GLU A 43 -1.18 -18.19 13.24
C GLU A 43 -1.11 -17.87 11.73
N LEU A 44 -1.32 -16.59 11.38
CA LEU A 44 -1.46 -16.15 9.99
C LEU A 44 -0.09 -16.00 9.31
N GLU A 45 -0.03 -16.38 8.04
CA GLU A 45 1.13 -16.03 7.22
C GLU A 45 1.10 -14.54 6.84
N GLN A 46 2.27 -13.99 6.50
CA GLN A 46 2.38 -12.59 6.08
C GLN A 46 1.55 -12.28 4.83
N ALA A 47 1.45 -13.24 3.91
CA ALA A 47 0.63 -13.14 2.71
C ALA A 47 -0.86 -13.00 3.08
N ASP A 48 -1.36 -13.83 4.00
CA ASP A 48 -2.74 -13.74 4.48
C ASP A 48 -3.03 -12.37 5.11
N CYS A 49 -2.06 -11.82 5.86
CA CYS A 49 -2.18 -10.50 6.47
C CYS A 49 -2.29 -9.38 5.42
N LEU A 50 -1.51 -9.45 4.34
CA LEU A 50 -1.54 -8.49 3.22
C LEU A 50 -2.85 -8.53 2.43
N GLU A 51 -3.49 -9.70 2.37
CA GLU A 51 -4.77 -9.93 1.70
C GLU A 51 -5.99 -9.69 2.62
N THR A 52 -5.78 -9.62 3.94
CA THR A 52 -6.89 -9.48 4.90
C THR A 52 -6.96 -8.08 5.49
N PHE A 53 -5.82 -7.55 5.92
CA PHE A 53 -5.75 -6.30 6.69
C PHE A 53 -5.28 -5.13 5.84
N ASN A 54 -5.58 -3.92 6.31
CA ASN A 54 -5.01 -2.71 5.72
C ASN A 54 -3.57 -2.43 6.21
N LEU A 55 -3.11 -3.11 7.26
CA LEU A 55 -1.78 -3.00 7.86
C LEU A 55 -1.35 -1.56 8.18
N GLY A 56 -2.31 -0.68 8.49
CA GLY A 56 -2.07 0.73 8.81
C GLY A 56 -2.27 1.69 7.64
N ILE A 57 -2.46 1.20 6.41
CA ILE A 57 -2.70 2.04 5.23
C ILE A 57 -4.18 2.03 4.87
N GLY A 58 -4.93 3.06 5.28
CA GLY A 58 -6.36 3.18 4.95
C GLY A 58 -6.63 3.66 3.52
N LEU A 59 -5.75 4.52 2.97
CA LEU A 59 -5.93 5.12 1.65
C LEU A 59 -4.59 5.24 0.93
N VAL A 60 -4.56 4.85 -0.35
CA VAL A 60 -3.40 5.03 -1.24
C VAL A 60 -3.73 6.07 -2.31
N LEU A 61 -2.83 7.03 -2.51
CA LEU A 61 -2.93 8.05 -3.55
C LEU A 61 -1.86 7.77 -4.63
N ALA A 62 -2.25 7.79 -5.91
CA ALA A 62 -1.28 7.83 -7.00
C ALA A 62 -1.09 9.28 -7.42
N VAL A 63 0.15 9.77 -7.30
CA VAL A 63 0.48 11.18 -7.48
C VAL A 63 1.59 11.30 -8.51
N ALA A 64 1.43 12.21 -9.48
CA ALA A 64 2.50 12.50 -10.42
C ALA A 64 3.74 13.05 -9.67
N PRO A 65 4.98 12.66 -10.02
CA PRO A 65 6.17 13.01 -9.23
C PRO A 65 6.32 14.51 -8.92
N GLN A 66 5.98 15.37 -9.87
CA GLN A 66 6.03 16.83 -9.72
C GLN A 66 5.03 17.40 -8.70
N ASN A 67 3.98 16.65 -8.38
CA ASN A 67 2.92 17.06 -7.45
C ASN A 67 3.12 16.51 -6.04
N VAL A 68 4.05 15.57 -5.84
CA VAL A 68 4.30 14.94 -4.53
C VAL A 68 4.56 15.98 -3.42
N PRO A 69 5.40 17.01 -3.60
CA PRO A 69 5.61 18.02 -2.55
C PRO A 69 4.30 18.73 -2.15
N ALA A 70 3.50 19.16 -3.14
CA ALA A 70 2.25 19.86 -2.88
C ALA A 70 1.22 18.97 -2.17
N VAL A 71 1.14 17.68 -2.51
CA VAL A 71 0.24 16.74 -1.84
C VAL A 71 0.68 16.49 -0.40
N LYS A 72 1.99 16.34 -0.15
CA LYS A 72 2.52 16.22 1.21
C LYS A 72 2.18 17.43 2.07
N ASP A 73 2.37 18.64 1.54
CA ASP A 73 2.04 19.87 2.25
C ASP A 73 0.56 19.93 2.63
N LEU A 74 -0.34 19.51 1.74
CA LEU A 74 -1.78 19.46 2.01
C LEU A 74 -2.13 18.44 3.10
N LEU A 75 -1.52 17.25 3.07
CA LEU A 75 -1.74 16.22 4.10
C LEU A 75 -1.21 16.69 5.47
N GLN A 76 -0.05 17.35 5.51
CA GLN A 76 0.49 17.96 6.72
C GLN A 76 -0.44 19.04 7.29
N GLN A 77 -0.97 19.93 6.44
CA GLN A 77 -1.93 20.96 6.85
C GLN A 77 -3.23 20.37 7.39
N ALA A 78 -3.65 19.23 6.86
CA ALA A 78 -4.80 18.47 7.34
C ALA A 78 -4.50 17.63 8.60
N ALA A 79 -3.25 17.60 9.08
CA ALA A 79 -2.78 16.75 10.17
C ALA A 79 -3.02 15.25 9.92
N GLU A 80 -2.98 14.83 8.65
CA GLU A 80 -3.12 13.42 8.26
C GLU A 80 -1.74 12.76 8.21
N PRO A 81 -1.53 11.62 8.88
CA PRO A 81 -0.29 10.86 8.75
C PRO A 81 -0.20 10.24 7.35
N PHE A 82 1.00 10.25 6.76
CA PHE A 82 1.22 9.70 5.42
C PHE A 82 2.62 9.09 5.30
N TYR A 83 2.73 8.19 4.31
CA TYR A 83 3.96 7.51 3.95
C TYR A 83 4.10 7.51 2.43
N GLU A 84 5.33 7.62 1.94
CA GLU A 84 5.64 7.28 0.55
C GLU A 84 5.90 5.78 0.47
N ILE A 85 4.88 5.03 0.06
CA ILE A 85 4.91 3.57 0.16
C ILE A 85 5.50 2.87 -1.07
N GLY A 86 5.78 3.59 -2.14
CA GLY A 86 6.25 3.02 -3.39
C GLY A 86 5.93 3.86 -4.63
N GLU A 87 5.98 3.20 -5.79
CA GLU A 87 5.79 3.83 -7.10
C GLU A 87 5.04 2.94 -8.10
N LEU A 88 4.48 3.58 -9.14
CA LEU A 88 3.93 2.89 -10.30
C LEU A 88 4.97 2.85 -11.42
N VAL A 89 5.28 1.65 -11.89
CA VAL A 89 6.22 1.41 -12.99
C VAL A 89 5.52 0.68 -14.13
N LYS A 90 6.16 0.63 -15.31
CA LYS A 90 5.70 -0.22 -16.41
C LYS A 90 5.77 -1.68 -15.99
N ARG A 91 4.65 -2.41 -16.10
CA ARG A 91 4.58 -3.83 -15.75
C ARG A 91 5.38 -4.67 -16.75
N PRO A 92 6.33 -5.51 -16.29
CA PRO A 92 6.95 -6.52 -17.13
C PRO A 92 5.92 -7.52 -17.66
N GLU A 93 6.23 -8.19 -18.78
CA GLU A 93 5.36 -9.21 -19.34
C GLU A 93 5.14 -10.35 -18.33
N ASN A 94 3.88 -10.77 -18.12
CA ASN A 94 3.47 -11.80 -17.16
C ASN A 94 3.79 -11.53 -15.68
N ALA A 95 4.23 -10.33 -15.30
CA ALA A 95 4.43 -9.97 -13.91
C ALA A 95 3.10 -9.69 -13.18
N ALA A 96 3.09 -9.87 -11.86
CA ALA A 96 1.98 -9.48 -11.01
C ALA A 96 1.75 -7.95 -11.06
N LYS A 97 0.51 -7.51 -10.78
CA LYS A 97 0.20 -6.06 -10.70
C LYS A 97 0.80 -5.38 -9.47
N ILE A 98 1.25 -6.15 -8.48
CA ILE A 98 1.94 -5.66 -7.29
C ILE A 98 3.22 -6.47 -7.09
N GLU A 99 4.29 -5.78 -6.73
CA GLU A 99 5.55 -6.32 -6.24
C GLU A 99 5.84 -5.65 -4.90
N ILE A 100 6.21 -6.43 -3.88
CA ILE A 100 6.46 -5.96 -2.53
C ILE A 100 7.88 -6.34 -2.15
N ASP A 101 8.69 -5.34 -1.83
CA ASP A 101 10.01 -5.48 -1.25
C ASP A 101 9.86 -5.51 0.29
N PHE A 102 10.39 -6.54 0.95
CA PHE A 102 10.24 -6.77 2.39
C PHE A 102 11.45 -6.33 3.21
#